data_AF-A0A0D3AH73-F1
#
_entry.id   AF-A0A0D3AH73-F1
#
_cell.length_a   1.000
_cell.length_b   1.000
_cell.length_c   1.000
_cell.angle_alpha   90.00
_cell.angle_beta   90.00
_cell.angle_gamma   90.00
#
_symmetry.space_group_name_H-M   'P 1'
#
loop_
_entity.id
_entity.type
_entity.pdbx_description
1 polymer ?
#
loop_
_entity_poly.entity_id
_entity_poly.type
_entity_poly.pdbx_seq_one_letter_code
_entity_poly.pdbx_strand_id
1 'polypeptide(L)' 'DQIDLILDGLPEDYKTVVDQIEGRDAPPTITELHEKLLNHEAKLLAAPDTVSSPVPATANMAQQRGNNNNYNNRQRYNN' A
#
# COMPACT_ATOMS: atom_id res chain seq x y z
N ASP A 1 -37.01 10.80 0.37
CA ASP A 1 -36.54 11.10 -0.99
C ASP A 1 -35.90 9.89 -1.67
N GLN A 2 -35.65 9.98 -2.99
CA GLN A 2 -34.87 8.96 -3.72
C GLN A 2 -33.45 8.83 -3.16
N ILE A 3 -32.87 9.92 -2.65
CA ILE A 3 -31.53 9.92 -2.05
C ILE A 3 -31.52 9.10 -0.77
N ASP A 4 -32.48 9.30 0.13
CA ASP A 4 -32.56 8.56 1.39
C ASP A 4 -32.67 7.05 1.14
N LEU A 5 -33.47 6.63 0.15
CA LEU A 5 -33.59 5.22 -0.26
C LEU A 5 -32.27 4.64 -0.77
N ILE A 6 -31.46 5.44 -1.46
CA ILE A 6 -30.13 5.03 -1.92
C ILE A 6 -29.19 4.90 -0.71
N LEU A 7 -29.18 5.90 0.18
CA LEU A 7 -28.30 5.92 1.36
C LEU A 7 -28.59 4.78 2.33
N ASP A 8 -29.87 4.46 2.58
CA ASP A 8 -30.30 3.33 3.43
C ASP A 8 -29.87 1.97 2.86
N GLY A 9 -29.65 1.87 1.55
CA GLY A 9 -29.23 0.65 0.86
C GLY A 9 -27.72 0.43 0.79
N LEU A 10 -26.90 1.40 1.23
CA LEU A 10 -25.44 1.32 1.12
C LEU A 10 -24.82 0.52 2.28
N PRO A 11 -23.75 -0.27 2.01
CA PRO A 11 -23.02 -0.97 3.06
C PRO A 11 -22.15 -0.03 3.91
N GLU A 12 -21.68 -0.51 5.07
CA GLU A 12 -20.93 0.28 6.08
C GLU A 12 -19.70 1.00 5.50
N ASP A 13 -19.03 0.40 4.51
CA ASP A 13 -17.87 1.00 3.84
C ASP A 13 -18.18 2.39 3.24
N TYR A 14 -19.45 2.65 2.88
CA TYR A 14 -19.90 3.92 2.31
C TYR A 14 -20.42 4.90 3.37
N LYS A 15 -20.34 4.58 4.65
CA LYS A 15 -20.80 5.46 5.74
C LYS A 15 -20.17 6.85 5.68
N THR A 16 -18.90 6.94 5.25
CA THR A 16 -18.23 8.24 5.05
C THR A 16 -18.91 9.10 3.98
N VAL A 17 -19.52 8.49 2.96
CA VAL A 17 -20.29 9.19 1.92
C VAL A 17 -21.62 9.67 2.50
N VAL A 18 -22.30 8.82 3.28
CA VAL A 18 -23.56 9.11 3.97
C VAL A 18 -23.39 10.30 4.93
N ASP A 19 -22.43 10.24 5.85
CA ASP A 19 -22.15 11.30 6.83
C ASP A 19 -21.88 12.66 6.14
N GLN A 20 -21.15 12.63 5.02
CA GLN A 20 -20.86 13.84 4.25
C GLN A 20 -22.08 14.42 3.52
N ILE A 21 -23.11 13.62 3.25
CA ILE A 21 -24.36 14.07 2.63
C ILE A 21 -25.30 14.61 3.69
N GLU A 22 -25.42 13.91 4.83
CA GLU A 22 -26.24 14.36 5.96
C GLU A 22 -25.72 15.67 6.58
N GLY A 23 -24.39 15.87 6.59
CA GLY A 23 -23.78 17.12 7.08
C GLY A 23 -23.88 18.32 6.13
N ARG A 24 -24.57 18.19 4.99
CA ARG A 24 -24.67 19.24 3.96
C ARG A 24 -25.96 20.03 4.12
N ASP A 25 -25.89 21.37 4.06
CA ASP A 25 -27.05 22.26 4.21
C ASP A 25 -28.13 22.08 3.11
N ALA A 26 -27.76 21.50 1.97
CA ALA A 26 -28.68 21.21 0.88
C ALA A 26 -28.46 19.78 0.36
N PRO A 27 -29.55 19.04 0.05
CA PRO A 27 -29.45 17.69 -0.50
C PRO A 27 -28.78 17.75 -1.88
N PRO A 28 -27.78 16.89 -2.15
CA PRO A 28 -27.15 16.83 -3.46
C PRO A 28 -28.15 16.40 -4.53
N THR A 29 -27.79 16.58 -5.80
CA THR A 29 -28.51 15.95 -6.89
C THR A 29 -28.14 14.45 -6.99
N ILE A 30 -29.03 13.65 -7.59
CA ILE A 30 -28.75 12.21 -7.83
C ILE A 30 -27.46 12.01 -8.64
N THR A 31 -27.20 12.89 -9.61
CA THR A 31 -25.98 12.82 -10.43
C THR A 31 -24.73 13.06 -9.58
N GLU A 32 -24.72 14.08 -8.72
CA GLU A 32 -23.59 14.33 -7.83
C GLU A 32 -23.36 13.19 -6.83
N LEU A 33 -24.45 12.61 -6.30
CA LEU A 33 -24.37 11.44 -5.43
C LEU A 33 -23.72 10.26 -6.15
N HIS A 34 -24.17 9.97 -7.38
CA HIS A 34 -23.65 8.88 -8.19
C HIS A 34 -22.15 9.03 -8.49
N GLU A 35 -21.72 10.22 -8.93
CA GLU A 35 -20.30 10.53 -9.16
C GLU A 35 -19.46 10.34 -7.90
N LYS A 36 -19.99 10.75 -6.75
CA LYS A 36 -19.30 10.62 -5.47
C LYS A 36 -19.16 9.17 -5.02
N LEU A 37 -20.18 8.35 -5.23
CA LEU A 37 -20.15 6.92 -4.95
C LEU A 37 -19.11 6.20 -5.83
N LEU A 38 -19.07 6.52 -7.13
CA LEU A 38 -18.08 5.96 -8.07
C LEU A 38 -16.65 6.30 -7.63
N ASN A 39 -16.41 7.55 -7.25
CA ASN A 39 -15.10 7.98 -6.74
C ASN A 39 -14.73 7.29 -5.42
N HIS A 40 -15.70 7.05 -4.54
CA HIS A 40 -15.49 6.34 -3.28
C HIS A 40 -15.15 4.87 -3.53
N GLU A 41 -15.87 4.20 -4.42
CA GLU A 41 -15.60 2.82 -4.82
C GLU A 41 -14.20 2.68 -5.43
N ALA A 42 -13.80 3.60 -6.32
CA ALA A 42 -12.45 3.61 -6.87
C ALA A 42 -11.37 3.72 -5.77
N LYS A 43 -11.64 4.49 -4.72
CA LYS A 43 -10.73 4.60 -3.56
C LYS A 43 -10.73 3.33 -2.71
N LEU A 44 -11.87 2.68 -2.51
CA LEU A 44 -11.95 1.40 -1.79
C LEU A 44 -11.17 0.32 -2.54
N LEU A 45 -11.30 0.25 -3.87
CA LEU A 45 -10.57 -0.71 -4.71
C LEU A 45 -9.07 -0.40 -4.80
N ALA A 46 -8.70 0.89 -4.76
CA ALA A 46 -7.30 1.32 -4.80
C ALA A 46 -6.63 1.25 -3.42
N ALA A 47 -7.40 1.15 -2.33
CA ALA A 47 -6.84 0.92 -1.02
C ALA A 47 -6.12 -0.44 -1.06
N PRO A 48 -4.81 -0.50 -0.74
CA PRO A 48 -4.14 -1.77 -0.67
C PRO A 48 -4.83 -2.59 0.40
N ASP A 49 -5.41 -3.74 0.01
CA ASP A 49 -5.79 -4.76 0.98
C ASP A 49 -4.60 -4.91 1.92
N THR A 50 -4.82 -4.73 3.22
CA THR A 50 -3.78 -4.76 4.26
C THR A 50 -3.10 -6.13 4.40
N VAL A 51 -3.26 -7.02 3.42
CA VAL A 51 -2.31 -8.09 3.12
C VAL A 51 -1.03 -7.47 2.58
N SER A 52 -0.24 -6.93 3.51
CA SER A 52 1.20 -6.83 3.36
C SER A 52 1.73 -8.24 3.08
N SER A 53 1.71 -8.65 1.81
CA SER A 53 2.43 -9.82 1.37
C SER A 53 3.90 -9.46 1.57
N PRO A 54 4.64 -10.15 2.46
CA PRO A 54 6.04 -9.83 2.69
C PRO A 54 6.78 -10.05 1.37
N VAL A 55 7.15 -8.96 0.71
CA VAL A 55 7.99 -9.03 -0.47
C VAL A 55 9.33 -9.63 -0.05
N PRO A 56 9.84 -10.65 -0.74
CA PRO A 56 11.11 -11.26 -0.36
C PRO A 56 12.23 -10.24 -0.58
N ALA A 57 12.79 -9.72 0.51
CA ALA A 57 13.99 -8.90 0.48
C ALA A 57 15.20 -9.82 0.28
N THR A 58 15.82 -9.79 -0.90
CA THR A 58 17.06 -10.52 -1.18
C THR A 58 18.27 -9.61 -0.94
N ALA A 59 19.19 -10.04 -0.07
CA ALA A 59 20.45 -9.36 0.17
C ALA A 59 21.56 -10.07 -0.62
N ASN A 60 22.08 -9.43 -1.67
CA ASN A 60 23.23 -9.94 -2.43
C ASN A 60 24.54 -9.58 -1.70
N MET A 61 25.11 -10.53 -0.96
CA MET A 61 26.39 -10.37 -0.25
C MET A 61 27.55 -10.62 -1.23
N ALA A 62 28.28 -9.57 -1.61
CA ALA A 62 29.50 -9.70 -2.40
C ALA A 62 30.66 -10.17 -1.50
N GLN A 63 31.01 -11.46 -1.56
CA GLN A 63 32.20 -11.99 -0.88
C GLN A 63 33.48 -11.56 -1.61
N GLN A 64 34.19 -10.57 -1.05
CA GLN A 64 35.57 -10.29 -1.45
C GLN A 64 36.49 -11.41 -0.92
N ARG A 65 37.07 -12.19 -1.83
CA ARG A 65 38.14 -13.14 -1.51
C ARG A 65 39.42 -12.34 -1.26
N GLY A 66 39.85 -12.23 0.00
CA GLY A 66 41.15 -11.68 0.35
C GLY A 66 42.25 -12.56 -0.22
N ASN A 67 43.07 -12.01 -1.12
CA ASN A 67 44.28 -12.68 -1.61
C ASN A 67 45.28 -12.80 -0.45
N ASN A 68 45.37 -13.99 0.14
CA ASN A 68 46.45 -14.32 1.06
C ASN A 68 47.73 -14.53 0.26
N ASN A 69 48.50 -13.44 0.09
CA ASN A 69 49.87 -13.51 -0.39
C ASN A 69 50.73 -14.17 0.68
N ASN A 70 50.89 -15.48 0.56
CA ASN A 70 51.80 -16.26 1.37
C ASN A 70 53.24 -15.96 0.90
N TYR A 71 53.79 -14.84 1.36
CA TYR A 71 55.21 -14.54 1.23
C TYR A 71 55.99 -15.57 2.07
N ASN A 72 56.36 -16.67 1.41
CA ASN A 72 57.33 -17.63 1.91
C ASN A 72 58.67 -16.92 2.08
N ASN A 73 58.88 -16.38 3.28
CA ASN A 73 60.17 -15.98 3.79
C ASN A 73 61.00 -17.27 3.96
N ARG A 74 61.68 -17.68 2.88
CA ARG A 74 62.75 -18.69 2.95
C ARG A 74 63.91 -18.06 3.71
N GLN A 75 63.79 -18.09 5.02
CA GLN A 75 64.89 -17.82 5.93
C GLN A 75 65.99 -18.84 5.65
N ARG A 76 67.13 -18.27 5.22
CA ARG A 76 68.46 -18.85 5.35
C ARG A 76 68.57 -19.71 6.61
N TYR A 77 69.04 -20.94 6.46
CA TYR A 77 69.93 -21.51 7.47
C TYR A 77 71.00 -22.35 6.78
N ASN A 78 72.24 -21.87 6.93
CA ASN A 78 73.47 -22.62 6.70
C ASN A 78 73.54 -23.78 7.68
N ASN A 79 74.00 -24.94 7.23
CA ASN A 79 75.14 -25.66 7.83
C ASN A 79 75.71 -26.64 6.80
#